data_AF-A0A940APH2-F1
#
_entry.id   AF-A0A940APH2-F1
#
_cell.length_a   1.000
_cell.length_b   1.000
_cell.length_c   1.000
_cell.angle_alpha   90.00
_cell.angle_beta   90.00
_cell.angle_gamma   90.00
#
_symmetry.space_group_name_H-M   'P 1'
#
loop_
_entity.id
_entity.type
_entity.pdbx_description
1 polymer ?
#
loop_
_entity_poly.entity_id
_entity_poly.type
_entity_poly.pdbx_seq_one_letter_code
_entity_poly.pdbx_strand_id
1 'polypeptide(L)'
;MADKNLVVIHEFGVLSNQKDKPVSLGEERQLPEESFENLWNFILENKGGKDADDVMSVHIKGGRQYIKTGRYVGTIQTKDGQVIEILPKIYKTGNQEEDDVKLCRRVFLRMLYAFQHSEAKTFQDALLNTRENFPILEVYISRYLEEVERLLSDGIKKNYSIVEENQKFLKGKLLFSRQISKHCADKTRFAVRYSKYIENIPQNRIIVSTLGKLAKTSSSEVNVSRCYSLISAFSDIPPSENIEADLLQSMNSNRLFSSYKNLLQWSSQFLLNKGFTTFSGNHVNQSLLFSAEKLFESFIAVLFKKYAKDYIVSSQHSKYFLVDKYGDTSHGKFRLRPDIVMESKATETFSDYDTIIIDTKWKNLDSSMPDKNYLIDIKDMYQLYAYGQKYHLGDSYFLDVIPKLVLVYPYTEKFQSELKPFVYEEVKAKYGLKLVVYPFNLADEGKHSEGYRRQIGEIMALASNPEKSAGSAQKKEMKFFEEPDELLSDEYRTDENDRYMLIGYCRDEKHLNWILENKLYNVRMGESRGALKGFELQIIPSRIVLYTGESNRNEKVYVYTVNQSEVLIADKQKIEQLNYPAGSRGIGEQYKLFSLGTEIKNHKKIDIKKLKRDSGRSENSYKPLFVRY
;
A
#
# COMPACT_ATOMS: atom_id res chain seq x y z
N MET A 1 37.48 23.46 -4.18
CA MET A 1 36.92 24.44 -5.14
C MET A 1 35.46 24.12 -5.54
N ALA A 2 34.73 23.26 -4.82
CA ALA A 2 33.47 22.69 -5.29
C ALA A 2 32.18 23.46 -4.89
N ASP A 3 32.25 24.49 -4.04
CA ASP A 3 31.05 25.11 -3.44
C ASP A 3 30.38 26.22 -4.26
N LYS A 4 30.98 26.73 -5.34
CA LYS A 4 30.42 27.91 -6.04
C LYS A 4 29.21 27.64 -6.92
N ASN A 5 28.89 26.37 -7.20
CA ASN A 5 27.88 26.00 -8.21
C ASN A 5 26.66 25.29 -7.62
N LEU A 6 26.46 25.26 -6.30
CA LEU A 6 25.28 24.63 -5.67
C LEU A 6 24.37 25.69 -5.05
N VAL A 7 23.10 25.70 -5.45
CA VAL A 7 22.05 26.51 -4.83
C VAL A 7 21.01 25.58 -4.24
N VAL A 8 20.85 25.63 -2.91
CA VAL A 8 19.85 24.85 -2.19
C VAL A 8 18.62 25.72 -1.96
N ILE A 9 17.46 25.18 -2.30
CA ILE A 9 16.16 25.80 -2.08
C ILE A 9 15.15 24.71 -1.69
N HIS A 10 14.02 25.08 -1.09
CA HIS A 10 12.95 24.11 -0.80
C HIS A 10 11.80 24.16 -1.81
N GLU A 11 10.89 23.19 -1.71
CA GLU A 11 9.59 23.24 -2.39
C GLU A 11 8.87 24.58 -2.12
N PHE A 12 8.18 25.09 -3.14
CA PHE A 12 7.46 26.37 -3.12
C PHE A 12 8.33 27.63 -2.85
N GLY A 13 9.67 27.49 -2.89
CA GLY A 13 10.62 28.58 -2.84
C GLY A 13 10.69 29.38 -4.14
N VAL A 14 11.36 30.53 -4.07
CA VAL A 14 11.51 31.49 -5.18
C VAL A 14 12.97 31.59 -5.61
N LEU A 15 13.20 31.51 -6.92
CA LEU A 15 14.48 31.77 -7.56
C LEU A 15 14.38 33.07 -8.35
N SER A 16 15.29 34.01 -8.11
CA SER A 16 15.35 35.29 -8.83
C SER A 16 16.73 35.51 -9.48
N ASN A 17 16.79 36.40 -10.46
CA ASN A 17 18.04 36.78 -11.09
C ASN A 17 18.87 37.65 -10.13
N GLN A 18 20.17 37.36 -9.96
CA GLN A 18 21.08 38.16 -9.14
C GLN A 18 21.18 39.63 -9.56
N LYS A 19 20.91 39.95 -10.84
CA LYS A 19 20.88 41.34 -11.32
C LYS A 19 19.67 42.14 -10.82
N ASP A 20 18.59 41.45 -10.47
CA ASP A 20 17.37 42.07 -10.01
C ASP A 20 17.34 42.20 -8.48
N LYS A 21 16.62 43.21 -7.97
CA LYS A 21 16.31 43.26 -6.54
C LYS A 21 15.41 42.08 -6.18
N PRO A 22 15.63 41.41 -5.04
CA PRO A 22 14.77 40.33 -4.55
C PRO A 22 13.28 40.72 -4.58
N VAL A 23 12.42 39.74 -4.86
CA VAL A 23 10.96 39.90 -4.89
C VAL A 23 10.36 39.83 -3.48
N SER A 24 11.16 39.38 -2.49
CA SER A 24 10.83 39.25 -1.07
C SER A 24 9.59 38.40 -0.81
N LEU A 25 9.52 37.24 -1.49
CA LEU A 25 8.43 36.28 -1.40
C LEU A 25 8.88 34.99 -0.70
N GLY A 26 8.72 34.94 0.63
CA GLY A 26 9.06 33.74 1.41
C GLY A 26 10.56 33.42 1.34
N GLU A 27 10.88 32.14 1.10
CA GLU A 27 12.26 31.70 0.87
C GLU A 27 12.68 32.05 -0.56
N GLU A 28 13.69 32.92 -0.68
CA GLU A 28 14.20 33.39 -1.97
C GLU A 28 15.71 33.16 -2.09
N ARG A 29 16.14 32.60 -3.23
CA ARG A 29 17.55 32.40 -3.59
C ARG A 29 17.83 33.03 -4.95
N GLN A 30 19.00 33.66 -5.10
CA GLN A 30 19.36 34.31 -6.35
C GLN A 30 20.32 33.44 -7.19
N LEU A 31 20.03 33.31 -8.48
CA LEU A 31 20.87 32.61 -9.46
C LEU A 31 21.67 33.60 -10.31
N PRO A 32 22.89 33.22 -10.76
CA PRO A 32 23.59 33.96 -11.80
C PRO A 32 22.70 34.14 -13.03
N GLU A 33 22.87 35.25 -13.76
CA GLU A 33 22.01 35.60 -14.91
C GLU A 33 21.94 34.47 -15.94
N GLU A 34 23.09 33.91 -16.34
CA GLU A 34 23.14 32.83 -17.33
C GLU A 34 22.37 31.59 -16.86
N SER A 35 22.56 31.17 -15.61
CA SER A 35 21.86 30.03 -15.02
C SER A 35 20.35 30.29 -14.90
N PHE A 36 19.95 31.52 -14.55
CA PHE A 36 18.56 31.93 -14.46
C PHE A 36 17.88 31.89 -15.83
N GLU A 37 18.50 32.46 -16.85
CA GLU A 37 17.99 32.46 -18.23
C GLU A 37 17.91 31.05 -18.80
N ASN A 38 18.91 30.19 -18.53
CA ASN A 38 18.88 28.79 -18.91
C ASN A 38 17.66 28.07 -18.31
N LEU A 39 17.43 28.25 -17.01
CA LEU A 39 16.29 27.64 -16.33
C LEU A 39 14.95 28.24 -16.78
N TRP A 40 14.89 29.56 -16.97
CA TRP A 40 13.69 30.27 -17.43
C TRP A 40 13.24 29.79 -18.81
N ASN A 41 14.16 29.77 -19.78
CA ASN A 41 13.87 29.32 -21.14
C ASN A 41 13.51 27.84 -21.17
N PHE A 42 14.19 27.01 -20.38
CA PHE A 42 13.84 25.60 -20.23
C PHE A 42 12.41 25.38 -19.73
N ILE A 43 11.96 26.14 -18.71
CA ILE A 43 10.58 26.05 -18.21
C ILE A 43 9.61 26.48 -19.32
N LEU A 44 9.91 27.55 -20.06
CA LEU A 44 9.08 28.01 -21.17
C LEU A 44 8.96 26.99 -22.32
N GLU A 45 10.07 26.35 -22.71
CA GLU A 45 10.09 25.33 -23.77
C GLU A 45 9.22 24.11 -23.43
N ASN A 46 9.10 23.80 -22.14
CA ASN A 46 8.38 22.63 -21.66
C ASN A 46 6.98 22.95 -21.10
N LYS A 47 6.52 24.21 -21.21
CA LYS A 47 5.15 24.59 -20.84
C LYS A 47 4.12 23.75 -21.60
N GLY A 48 3.13 23.23 -20.87
CA GLY A 48 2.09 22.36 -21.42
C GLY A 48 2.42 20.86 -21.40
N GLY A 49 3.61 20.45 -20.93
CA GLY A 49 3.86 19.08 -20.54
C GLY A 49 2.99 18.66 -19.36
N LYS A 50 2.58 17.38 -19.28
CA LYS A 50 1.62 16.86 -18.28
C LYS A 50 1.95 17.21 -16.82
N ASP A 51 3.23 17.40 -16.49
CA ASP A 51 3.72 17.67 -15.14
C ASP A 51 4.62 18.92 -15.06
N ALA A 52 4.78 19.69 -16.15
CA ALA A 52 5.80 20.74 -16.24
C ALA A 52 5.54 21.90 -15.27
N ASP A 53 4.29 22.37 -15.21
CA ASP A 53 3.88 23.47 -14.32
C ASP A 53 3.86 23.05 -12.84
N ASP A 54 3.77 21.74 -12.56
CA ASP A 54 3.84 21.19 -11.19
C ASP A 54 5.28 21.13 -10.65
N VAL A 55 6.29 21.16 -11.53
CA VAL A 55 7.71 21.14 -11.16
C VAL A 55 8.23 22.54 -10.87
N MET A 56 8.05 23.47 -11.81
CA MET A 56 8.43 24.87 -11.67
C MET A 56 7.53 25.76 -12.52
N SER A 57 7.32 26.99 -12.08
CA SER A 57 6.52 27.98 -12.80
C SER A 57 7.23 29.33 -12.86
N VAL A 58 7.14 30.00 -14.00
CA VAL A 58 7.69 31.35 -14.23
C VAL A 58 6.63 32.41 -13.94
N HIS A 59 7.03 33.49 -13.29
CA HIS A 59 6.13 34.57 -12.86
C HIS A 59 6.79 35.93 -13.06
N ILE A 60 5.96 36.98 -13.16
CA ILE A 60 6.40 38.38 -13.24
C ILE A 60 5.63 39.18 -12.19
N LYS A 61 6.35 39.89 -11.31
CA LYS A 61 5.74 40.80 -10.32
C LYS A 61 6.49 42.12 -10.29
N GLY A 62 5.78 43.23 -10.54
CA GLY A 62 6.37 44.56 -10.54
C GLY A 62 7.51 44.72 -11.57
N GLY A 63 7.39 44.07 -12.73
CA GLY A 63 8.41 44.08 -13.78
C GLY A 63 9.59 43.14 -13.56
N ARG A 64 9.63 42.39 -12.45
CA ARG A 64 10.72 41.46 -12.12
C ARG A 64 10.31 40.02 -12.40
N GLN A 65 11.21 39.28 -13.03
CA GLN A 65 11.04 37.87 -13.36
C GLN A 65 11.49 36.99 -12.18
N TYR A 66 10.71 35.98 -11.85
CA TYR A 66 11.10 34.98 -10.87
C TYR A 66 10.52 33.60 -11.19
N ILE A 67 11.22 32.57 -10.74
CA ILE A 67 10.83 31.17 -10.91
C ILE A 67 10.38 30.66 -9.54
N LYS A 68 9.24 29.99 -9.48
CA LYS A 68 8.74 29.35 -8.26
C LYS A 68 8.87 27.84 -8.38
N THR A 69 9.50 27.20 -7.41
CA THR A 69 9.56 25.74 -7.33
C THR A 69 8.21 25.16 -6.95
N GLY A 70 7.89 23.97 -7.46
CA GLY A 70 6.62 23.29 -7.23
C GLY A 70 6.71 22.21 -6.16
N ARG A 71 5.98 21.10 -6.39
CA ARG A 71 5.86 19.95 -5.46
C ARG A 71 6.92 18.86 -5.68
N TYR A 72 7.92 19.16 -6.50
CA TYR A 72 8.98 18.24 -6.87
C TYR A 72 10.28 18.58 -6.15
N VAL A 73 10.97 17.55 -5.68
CA VAL A 73 12.24 17.62 -4.94
C VAL A 73 13.33 16.85 -5.70
N GLY A 74 14.58 17.28 -5.57
CA GLY A 74 15.70 16.67 -6.27
C GLY A 74 16.74 17.67 -6.73
N THR A 75 17.34 17.45 -7.91
CA THR A 75 18.41 18.31 -8.44
C THR A 75 18.19 18.66 -9.90
N ILE A 76 18.53 19.89 -10.29
CA ILE A 76 18.57 20.35 -11.69
C ILE A 76 19.94 20.96 -11.95
N GLN A 77 20.60 20.51 -13.00
CA GLN A 77 21.84 21.09 -13.49
C GLN A 77 21.58 21.83 -14.80
N THR A 78 21.75 23.14 -14.75
CA THR A 78 21.71 24.03 -15.92
C THR A 78 22.88 23.77 -16.88
N LYS A 79 22.78 24.31 -18.10
CA LYS A 79 23.80 24.13 -19.14
C LYS A 79 25.20 24.61 -18.72
N ASP A 80 25.25 25.72 -18.00
CA ASP A 80 26.46 26.35 -17.45
C ASP A 80 27.04 25.61 -16.23
N GLY A 81 26.39 24.52 -15.80
CA GLY A 81 26.89 23.65 -14.73
C GLY A 81 26.45 24.06 -13.32
N GLN A 82 25.64 25.12 -13.18
CA GLN A 82 24.98 25.47 -11.93
C GLN A 82 23.96 24.39 -11.54
N VAL A 83 24.11 23.86 -10.33
CA VAL A 83 23.24 22.85 -9.72
C VAL A 83 22.27 23.54 -8.76
N ILE A 84 21.00 23.17 -8.88
CA ILE A 84 19.91 23.64 -8.03
C ILE A 84 19.36 22.40 -7.32
N GLU A 85 19.52 22.33 -6.00
CA GLU A 85 18.96 21.28 -5.16
C GLU A 85 17.66 21.78 -4.54
N ILE A 86 16.57 21.07 -4.81
CA ILE A 86 15.23 21.35 -4.29
C ILE A 86 14.93 20.34 -3.18
N LEU A 87 14.90 20.80 -1.94
CA LEU A 87 14.65 19.98 -0.75
C LEU A 87 13.18 20.00 -0.32
N PRO A 88 12.71 18.95 0.39
CA PRO A 88 11.34 18.91 0.86
C PRO A 88 11.04 19.98 1.93
N LYS A 89 9.82 20.51 1.99
CA LYS A 89 9.42 21.65 2.86
C LYS A 89 9.34 21.38 4.39
N ILE A 90 9.98 20.33 4.87
CA ILE A 90 9.96 19.88 6.28
C ILE A 90 11.15 20.44 7.06
N TYR A 91 11.13 20.30 8.39
CA TYR A 91 12.25 20.63 9.30
C TYR A 91 12.88 22.01 9.11
N LYS A 92 12.07 23.04 8.86
CA LYS A 92 12.51 24.42 8.89
C LYS A 92 12.31 24.96 10.30
N THR A 93 13.34 24.90 11.14
CA THR A 93 13.25 25.39 12.52
C THR A 93 13.66 26.85 12.65
N GLY A 94 14.23 27.44 11.59
CA GLY A 94 14.59 28.87 11.52
C GLY A 94 15.74 29.28 12.43
N ASN A 95 16.21 28.39 13.30
CA ASN A 95 17.28 28.64 14.27
C ASN A 95 18.66 28.27 13.73
N GLN A 96 18.76 27.22 12.90
CA GLN A 96 20.02 26.70 12.35
C GLN A 96 19.83 26.19 10.91
N GLU A 97 19.86 27.10 9.92
CA GLU A 97 19.57 26.76 8.52
C GLU A 97 20.47 25.65 7.95
N GLU A 98 21.76 25.62 8.33
CA GLU A 98 22.69 24.60 7.84
C GLU A 98 22.37 23.19 8.38
N ASP A 99 22.03 23.10 9.67
CA ASP A 99 21.67 21.83 10.31
C ASP A 99 20.30 21.33 9.82
N ASP A 100 19.35 22.24 9.63
CA ASP A 100 18.04 21.97 9.02
C ASP A 100 18.20 21.38 7.61
N VAL A 101 19.07 21.98 6.77
CA VAL A 101 19.37 21.49 5.42
C VAL A 101 20.01 20.10 5.46
N LYS A 102 20.98 19.87 6.36
CA LYS A 102 21.63 18.56 6.53
C LYS A 102 20.62 17.48 6.95
N LEU A 103 19.72 17.81 7.89
CA LEU A 103 18.67 16.91 8.33
C LEU A 103 17.67 16.60 7.21
N CYS A 104 17.20 17.63 6.50
CA CYS A 104 16.28 17.49 5.37
C CYS A 104 16.87 16.61 4.28
N ARG A 105 18.13 16.84 3.90
CA ARG A 105 18.84 16.04 2.89
C ARG A 105 18.92 14.58 3.32
N ARG A 106 19.26 14.30 4.59
CA ARG A 106 19.31 12.94 5.13
C ARG A 106 17.95 12.25 5.03
N VAL A 107 16.89 12.92 5.47
CA VAL A 107 15.52 12.38 5.41
C VAL A 107 15.09 12.14 3.96
N PHE A 108 15.35 13.09 3.08
CA PHE A 108 15.04 12.98 1.66
C PHE A 108 15.73 11.78 1.01
N LEU A 109 17.03 11.60 1.24
CA LEU A 109 17.77 10.43 0.75
C LEU A 109 17.20 9.11 1.30
N ARG A 110 16.76 9.09 2.56
CA ARG A 110 16.11 7.92 3.17
C ARG A 110 14.77 7.60 2.50
N MET A 111 13.95 8.61 2.22
CA MET A 111 12.69 8.45 1.49
C MET A 111 12.93 7.96 0.05
N LEU A 112 13.90 8.56 -0.65
CA LEU A 112 14.29 8.13 -1.99
C LEU A 112 14.71 6.67 -2.04
N TYR A 113 15.46 6.20 -1.03
CA TYR A 113 15.89 4.82 -0.95
C TYR A 113 14.69 3.86 -0.82
N ALA A 114 13.73 4.17 0.07
CA ALA A 114 12.54 3.34 0.26
C ALA A 114 11.60 3.35 -0.95
N PHE A 115 11.48 4.50 -1.63
CA PHE A 115 10.66 4.65 -2.83
C PHE A 115 11.09 3.69 -3.96
N GLN A 116 12.38 3.34 -4.02
CA GLN A 116 12.92 2.56 -5.12
C GLN A 116 12.65 1.05 -5.00
N HIS A 117 12.68 0.47 -3.79
CA HIS A 117 12.28 -0.93 -3.57
C HIS A 117 11.75 -1.21 -2.16
N SER A 118 10.56 -1.82 -2.12
CA SER A 118 9.85 -2.26 -0.91
C SER A 118 10.48 -3.44 -0.15
N GLU A 119 11.70 -3.91 -0.48
CA GLU A 119 12.30 -5.13 0.12
C GLU A 119 13.84 -5.10 0.27
N ALA A 120 14.52 -3.95 0.24
CA ALA A 120 15.97 -3.91 0.48
C ALA A 120 16.30 -3.76 1.98
N LYS A 121 16.70 -4.86 2.63
CA LYS A 121 17.31 -4.87 3.96
C LYS A 121 18.76 -4.35 3.86
N THR A 122 19.06 -3.36 4.71
CA THR A 122 20.40 -2.94 5.18
C THR A 122 21.23 -2.04 4.27
N PHE A 123 21.21 -0.73 4.54
CA PHE A 123 22.32 0.22 4.34
C PHE A 123 22.01 1.44 5.21
N GLN A 124 22.69 1.62 6.35
CA GLN A 124 22.32 2.72 7.28
C GLN A 124 23.43 3.68 7.66
N ASP A 125 24.73 3.34 7.65
CA ASP A 125 25.70 4.23 8.33
C ASP A 125 26.92 4.69 7.52
N ALA A 126 27.25 4.04 6.40
CA ALA A 126 28.55 4.27 5.73
C ALA A 126 28.56 5.38 4.66
N LEU A 127 27.44 5.69 4.01
CA LEU A 127 27.38 6.66 2.90
C LEU A 127 26.85 8.05 3.30
N LEU A 128 26.16 8.17 4.43
CA LEU A 128 25.62 9.44 4.91
C LEU A 128 26.67 10.35 5.56
N ASN A 129 27.88 9.84 5.82
CA ASN A 129 28.90 10.51 6.61
C ASN A 129 30.12 11.02 5.82
N THR A 130 30.17 10.91 4.49
CA THR A 130 31.47 11.09 3.82
C THR A 130 31.66 12.28 2.88
N ARG A 131 30.64 12.98 2.36
CA ARG A 131 30.87 14.27 1.64
C ARG A 131 29.65 15.18 1.71
N GLU A 132 29.86 16.45 2.06
CA GLU A 132 28.83 17.48 2.18
C GLU A 132 28.06 17.77 0.87
N ASN A 133 28.61 17.34 -0.28
CA ASN A 133 28.11 17.60 -1.62
C ASN A 133 27.77 16.32 -2.42
N PHE A 134 27.14 15.31 -1.80
CA PHE A 134 26.81 14.05 -2.48
C PHE A 134 25.65 14.23 -3.47
N PRO A 135 25.87 14.17 -4.81
CA PRO A 135 24.81 14.36 -5.78
C PRO A 135 23.85 13.17 -5.72
N ILE A 136 22.53 13.43 -5.67
CA ILE A 136 21.50 12.37 -5.65
C ILE A 136 21.75 11.35 -6.77
N LEU A 137 22.18 11.81 -7.95
CA LEU A 137 22.55 10.96 -9.07
C LEU A 137 23.57 9.87 -8.70
N GLU A 138 24.57 10.18 -7.87
CA GLU A 138 25.58 9.20 -7.45
C GLU A 138 24.99 8.10 -6.56
N VAL A 139 23.93 8.39 -5.79
CA VAL A 139 23.18 7.36 -5.04
C VAL A 139 22.56 6.36 -6.02
N TYR A 140 21.92 6.89 -7.07
CA TYR A 140 21.26 6.07 -8.10
C TYR A 140 22.28 5.26 -8.90
N ILE A 141 23.41 5.85 -9.27
CA ILE A 141 24.50 5.15 -9.95
C ILE A 141 25.03 4.03 -9.06
N SER A 142 25.42 4.33 -7.81
CA SER A 142 25.90 3.33 -6.85
C SER A 142 24.93 2.15 -6.71
N ARG A 143 23.63 2.45 -6.61
CA ARG A 143 22.59 1.43 -6.45
C ARG A 143 22.39 0.58 -7.70
N TYR A 144 22.43 1.20 -8.89
CA TYR A 144 22.38 0.46 -10.15
C TYR A 144 23.53 -0.56 -10.22
N LEU A 145 24.74 -0.12 -9.85
CA LEU A 145 25.92 -0.97 -9.84
C LEU A 145 25.79 -2.15 -8.87
N GLU A 146 25.20 -1.96 -7.69
CA GLU A 146 24.92 -3.05 -6.73
C GLU A 146 23.91 -4.09 -7.26
N GLU A 147 22.90 -3.65 -8.01
CA GLU A 147 21.95 -4.57 -8.66
C GLU A 147 22.65 -5.36 -9.79
N VAL A 148 23.56 -4.72 -10.55
CA VAL A 148 24.37 -5.41 -11.56
C VAL A 148 25.36 -6.39 -10.93
N GLU A 149 25.99 -6.04 -9.81
CA GLU A 149 26.88 -6.92 -9.03
C GLU A 149 26.13 -8.16 -8.51
N ARG A 150 24.90 -7.98 -8.02
CA ARG A 150 24.02 -9.10 -7.63
C ARG A 150 23.66 -9.98 -8.82
N LEU A 151 23.33 -9.37 -9.95
CA LEU A 151 23.05 -10.12 -11.17
C LEU A 151 24.26 -10.97 -11.62
N LEU A 152 25.47 -10.42 -11.54
CA LEU A 152 26.70 -11.17 -11.84
C LEU A 152 26.91 -12.33 -10.85
N SER A 153 26.63 -12.09 -9.57
CA SER A 153 26.73 -13.12 -8.52
C SER A 153 25.74 -14.27 -8.74
N ASP A 154 24.53 -13.97 -9.22
CA ASP A 154 23.49 -14.94 -9.57
C ASP A 154 23.74 -15.65 -10.92
N GLY A 155 24.68 -15.13 -11.72
CA GLY A 155 25.00 -15.60 -13.05
C GLY A 155 24.16 -14.94 -14.15
N ILE A 156 24.86 -14.41 -15.16
CA ILE A 156 24.22 -13.76 -16.31
C ILE A 156 23.48 -14.76 -17.19
N LYS A 157 22.30 -14.36 -17.66
CA LYS A 157 21.42 -15.23 -18.45
C LYS A 157 21.88 -15.26 -19.89
N LYS A 158 21.68 -16.42 -20.51
CA LYS A 158 21.91 -16.68 -21.93
C LYS A 158 20.57 -16.86 -22.61
N ASN A 159 20.52 -16.58 -23.91
CA ASN A 159 19.35 -16.91 -24.72
C ASN A 159 19.80 -17.50 -26.05
N TYR A 160 18.88 -18.19 -26.70
CA TYR A 160 19.10 -18.71 -28.04
C TYR A 160 19.07 -17.54 -29.04
N SER A 161 20.21 -17.27 -29.65
CA SER A 161 20.33 -16.33 -30.78
C SER A 161 20.54 -17.13 -32.07
N ILE A 162 19.87 -16.72 -33.15
CA ILE A 162 20.03 -17.34 -34.46
C ILE A 162 21.32 -16.81 -35.07
N VAL A 163 22.28 -17.71 -35.30
CA VAL A 163 23.58 -17.39 -35.92
C VAL A 163 23.60 -17.97 -37.32
N GLU A 164 24.06 -17.15 -38.28
CA GLU A 164 24.34 -17.58 -39.65
C GLU A 164 25.83 -17.47 -39.96
N GLU A 165 26.50 -18.60 -40.18
CA GLU A 165 27.93 -18.61 -40.43
C GLU A 165 28.35 -19.75 -41.37
N ASN A 166 29.58 -19.68 -41.86
CA ASN A 166 30.16 -20.69 -42.74
C ASN A 166 31.05 -21.62 -41.90
N GLN A 167 30.56 -22.83 -41.59
CA GLN A 167 31.30 -23.82 -40.79
C GLN A 167 31.85 -24.95 -41.66
N LYS A 168 32.88 -25.66 -41.17
CA LYS A 168 33.42 -26.85 -41.85
C LYS A 168 32.52 -28.08 -41.72
N PHE A 169 31.55 -28.04 -40.81
CA PHE A 169 30.62 -29.13 -40.53
C PHE A 169 29.18 -28.62 -40.52
N LEU A 170 28.23 -29.51 -40.80
CA LEU A 170 26.81 -29.17 -40.84
C LEU A 170 26.24 -29.14 -39.41
N LYS A 171 25.85 -27.95 -38.93
CA LYS A 171 25.18 -27.75 -37.64
C LYS A 171 23.89 -26.94 -37.84
N GLY A 172 22.75 -27.50 -37.44
CA GLY A 172 21.44 -26.86 -37.64
C GLY A 172 20.97 -26.89 -39.10
N LYS A 173 20.35 -25.81 -39.58
CA LYS A 173 19.72 -25.74 -40.91
C LYS A 173 20.70 -25.23 -41.97
N LEU A 174 20.85 -25.94 -43.09
CA LEU A 174 21.61 -25.45 -44.23
C LEU A 174 20.85 -24.33 -44.97
N LEU A 175 21.54 -23.22 -45.24
CA LEU A 175 21.03 -22.11 -46.03
C LEU A 175 21.32 -22.35 -47.52
N PHE A 176 20.46 -23.12 -48.18
CA PHE A 176 20.66 -23.54 -49.59
C PHE A 176 20.97 -22.37 -50.54
N SER A 177 20.20 -21.28 -50.49
CA SER A 177 20.43 -20.13 -51.37
C SER A 177 21.81 -19.50 -51.17
N ARG A 178 22.30 -19.45 -49.92
CA ARG A 178 23.62 -18.92 -49.58
C ARG A 178 24.74 -19.92 -49.91
N GLN A 179 24.48 -21.22 -49.76
CA GLN A 179 25.41 -22.29 -50.11
C GLN A 179 25.67 -22.33 -51.62
N ILE A 180 24.60 -22.29 -52.42
CA ILE A 180 24.71 -22.31 -53.89
C ILE A 180 25.38 -21.02 -54.40
N SER A 181 25.05 -19.86 -53.83
CA SER A 181 25.64 -18.59 -54.31
C SER A 181 27.10 -18.39 -53.90
N LYS A 182 27.52 -18.80 -52.70
CA LYS A 182 28.88 -18.50 -52.18
C LYS A 182 29.85 -19.69 -52.15
N HIS A 183 29.36 -20.93 -52.10
CA HIS A 183 30.16 -22.13 -51.86
C HIS A 183 29.86 -23.27 -52.85
N CYS A 184 29.41 -22.94 -54.08
CA CYS A 184 29.18 -23.94 -55.13
C CYS A 184 30.48 -24.66 -55.55
N ALA A 185 31.59 -23.92 -55.61
CA ALA A 185 32.91 -24.43 -55.97
C ALA A 185 33.74 -24.89 -54.75
N ASP A 186 33.69 -24.16 -53.63
CA ASP A 186 34.39 -24.52 -52.39
C ASP A 186 33.49 -25.35 -51.46
N LYS A 187 33.64 -26.68 -51.54
CA LYS A 187 32.86 -27.65 -50.75
C LYS A 187 33.37 -27.81 -49.32
N THR A 188 34.39 -27.07 -48.89
CA THR A 188 34.98 -27.22 -47.55
C THR A 188 34.16 -26.52 -46.45
N ARG A 189 33.13 -25.75 -46.82
CA ARG A 189 32.31 -24.97 -45.90
C ARG A 189 30.81 -25.09 -46.19
N PHE A 190 30.02 -25.12 -45.13
CA PHE A 190 28.57 -25.12 -45.12
C PHE A 190 28.05 -23.78 -44.57
N ALA A 191 27.23 -23.09 -45.35
CA ALA A 191 26.45 -21.94 -44.89
C ALA A 191 25.28 -22.41 -44.05
N VAL A 192 25.39 -22.31 -42.73
CA VAL A 192 24.43 -22.86 -41.78
C VAL A 192 23.76 -21.77 -40.95
N ARG A 193 22.49 -22.00 -40.60
CA ARG A 193 21.69 -21.24 -39.65
C ARG A 193 21.35 -22.13 -38.47
N TYR A 194 21.82 -21.78 -37.29
CA TYR A 194 21.54 -22.54 -36.07
C TYR A 194 21.35 -21.62 -34.87
N SER A 195 20.70 -22.13 -33.83
CA SER A 195 20.53 -21.41 -32.58
C SER A 195 21.72 -21.66 -31.66
N LYS A 196 22.40 -20.59 -31.23
CA LYS A 196 23.52 -20.64 -30.27
C LYS A 196 23.05 -20.05 -28.95
N TYR A 197 23.30 -20.75 -27.85
CA TYR A 197 23.00 -20.27 -26.50
C TYR A 197 24.14 -19.36 -26.05
N ILE A 198 23.95 -18.04 -26.13
CA ILE A 198 24.98 -17.02 -25.89
C ILE A 198 24.52 -15.95 -24.92
N GLU A 199 25.50 -15.25 -24.33
CA GLU A 199 25.30 -14.15 -23.39
C GLU A 199 25.03 -12.81 -24.10
N ASN A 200 25.37 -12.70 -25.39
CA ASN A 200 25.08 -11.51 -26.21
C ASN A 200 23.58 -11.45 -26.58
N ILE A 201 22.78 -11.00 -25.61
CA ILE A 201 21.33 -10.81 -25.70
C ILE A 201 20.99 -9.33 -25.50
N PRO A 202 19.83 -8.84 -26.01
CA PRO A 202 19.44 -7.44 -25.87
C PRO A 202 19.53 -6.92 -24.43
N GLN A 203 19.12 -7.72 -23.45
CA GLN A 203 19.15 -7.37 -22.03
C GLN A 203 20.57 -7.04 -21.55
N ASN A 204 21.55 -7.89 -21.88
CA ASN A 204 22.93 -7.71 -21.45
C ASN A 204 23.60 -6.57 -22.21
N ARG A 205 23.31 -6.39 -23.50
CA ARG A 205 23.81 -5.23 -24.28
C ARG A 205 23.33 -3.90 -23.70
N ILE A 206 22.08 -3.84 -23.25
CA ILE A 206 21.52 -2.66 -22.58
C ILE A 206 22.24 -2.35 -21.26
N ILE A 207 22.56 -3.37 -20.46
CA ILE A 207 23.33 -3.20 -19.21
C ILE A 207 24.73 -2.65 -19.53
N VAL A 208 25.46 -3.25 -20.47
CA VAL A 208 26.79 -2.78 -20.88
C VAL A 208 26.75 -1.34 -21.40
N SER A 209 25.75 -1.00 -22.21
CA SER A 209 25.56 0.36 -22.71
C SER A 209 25.30 1.36 -21.58
N THR A 210 24.51 0.94 -20.59
CA THR A 210 24.20 1.78 -19.43
C THR A 210 25.46 2.01 -18.59
N LEU A 211 26.22 0.97 -18.27
CA LEU A 211 27.49 1.09 -17.55
C LEU A 211 28.46 2.03 -18.29
N GLY A 212 28.56 1.91 -19.61
CA GLY A 212 29.39 2.79 -20.43
C GLY A 212 28.94 4.26 -20.42
N LYS A 213 27.63 4.52 -20.36
CA LYS A 213 27.09 5.87 -20.18
C LYS A 213 27.39 6.40 -18.78
N LEU A 214 27.12 5.61 -17.74
CA LEU A 214 27.34 6.00 -16.35
C LEU A 214 28.81 6.29 -16.04
N ALA A 215 29.74 5.53 -16.60
CA ALA A 215 31.18 5.77 -16.47
C ALA A 215 31.61 7.16 -16.99
N LYS A 216 30.90 7.71 -17.98
CA LYS A 216 31.17 9.05 -18.55
C LYS A 216 30.45 10.17 -17.80
N THR A 217 29.32 9.86 -17.16
CA THR A 217 28.44 10.84 -16.54
C THR A 217 28.69 11.00 -15.04
N SER A 218 29.19 9.96 -14.37
CA SER A 218 29.44 9.99 -12.92
C SER A 218 30.59 10.93 -12.56
N SER A 219 30.36 11.69 -11.49
CA SER A 219 31.32 12.57 -10.83
C SER A 219 32.11 11.86 -9.71
N SER A 220 31.70 10.65 -9.34
CA SER A 220 32.33 9.85 -8.27
C SER A 220 33.35 8.88 -8.86
N GLU A 221 34.63 9.08 -8.52
CA GLU A 221 35.73 8.20 -8.94
C GLU A 221 35.49 6.73 -8.56
N VAL A 222 34.86 6.49 -7.39
CA VAL A 222 34.49 5.15 -6.92
C VAL A 222 33.48 4.49 -7.86
N ASN A 223 32.45 5.23 -8.27
CA ASN A 223 31.42 4.72 -9.18
C ASN A 223 31.97 4.52 -10.59
N VAL A 224 32.81 5.43 -11.06
CA VAL A 224 33.51 5.29 -12.35
C VAL A 224 34.37 4.02 -12.37
N SER A 225 35.17 3.78 -11.31
CA SER A 225 35.97 2.57 -11.19
C SER A 225 35.11 1.31 -11.18
N ARG A 226 34.00 1.29 -10.42
CA ARG A 226 33.06 0.16 -10.39
C ARG A 226 32.43 -0.10 -11.77
N CYS A 227 32.05 0.95 -12.50
CA CYS A 227 31.53 0.81 -13.86
C CYS A 227 32.53 0.09 -14.77
N TYR A 228 33.81 0.50 -14.77
CA TYR A 228 34.83 -0.14 -15.60
C TYR A 228 35.10 -1.60 -15.20
N SER A 229 35.14 -1.90 -13.90
CA SER A 229 35.26 -3.28 -13.42
C SER A 229 34.11 -4.16 -13.90
N LEU A 230 32.87 -3.66 -13.83
CA LEU A 230 31.69 -4.37 -14.31
C LEU A 230 31.72 -4.52 -15.85
N ILE A 231 32.08 -3.48 -16.59
CA ILE A 231 32.24 -3.56 -18.05
C ILE A 231 33.25 -4.65 -18.43
N SER A 232 34.36 -4.77 -17.69
CA SER A 232 35.34 -5.84 -17.90
C SER A 232 34.77 -7.24 -17.66
N ALA A 233 33.89 -7.39 -16.66
CA ALA A 233 33.20 -8.66 -16.40
C ALA A 233 32.22 -9.05 -17.53
N PHE A 234 31.71 -8.06 -18.29
CA PHE A 234 30.87 -8.24 -19.47
C PHE A 234 31.66 -8.18 -20.81
N SER A 235 32.99 -8.36 -20.79
CA SER A 235 33.86 -8.09 -21.95
C SER A 235 33.48 -8.80 -23.27
N ASP A 236 32.85 -9.97 -23.22
CA ASP A 236 32.38 -10.71 -24.39
C ASP A 236 31.05 -10.18 -24.99
N ILE A 237 30.44 -9.18 -24.38
CA ILE A 237 29.15 -8.61 -24.78
C ILE A 237 29.38 -7.18 -25.31
N PRO A 238 29.06 -6.92 -26.59
CA PRO A 238 29.20 -5.58 -27.14
C PRO A 238 28.14 -4.62 -26.56
N PRO A 239 28.40 -3.30 -26.55
CA PRO A 239 27.34 -2.32 -26.32
C PRO A 239 26.24 -2.42 -27.39
N SER A 240 25.06 -1.91 -27.07
CA SER A 240 23.91 -1.89 -27.97
C SER A 240 24.13 -0.90 -29.11
N GLU A 241 23.98 -1.37 -30.35
CA GLU A 241 24.02 -0.52 -31.55
C GLU A 241 22.71 0.28 -31.72
N ASN A 242 21.60 -0.24 -31.21
CA ASN A 242 20.29 0.40 -31.24
C ASN A 242 19.56 0.19 -29.92
N ILE A 243 19.67 1.20 -29.05
CA ILE A 243 19.10 1.21 -27.70
C ILE A 243 17.59 1.00 -27.74
N GLU A 244 16.86 1.66 -28.65
CA GLU A 244 15.40 1.57 -28.70
C GLU A 244 14.92 0.17 -29.09
N ALA A 245 15.55 -0.43 -30.12
CA ALA A 245 15.23 -1.76 -30.58
C ALA A 245 15.54 -2.83 -29.52
N ASP A 246 16.70 -2.74 -28.87
CA ASP A 246 17.09 -3.68 -27.81
C ASP A 246 16.21 -3.52 -26.57
N LEU A 247 15.81 -2.30 -26.20
CA LEU A 247 14.86 -2.06 -25.11
C LEU A 247 13.49 -2.69 -25.41
N LEU A 248 12.97 -2.48 -26.62
CA LEU A 248 11.68 -3.05 -27.02
C LEU A 248 11.71 -4.58 -26.98
N GLN A 249 12.78 -5.20 -27.46
CA GLN A 249 12.97 -6.65 -27.38
C GLN A 249 13.11 -7.14 -25.93
N SER A 250 13.81 -6.37 -25.08
CA SER A 250 14.03 -6.70 -23.68
C SER A 250 12.75 -6.65 -22.82
N MET A 251 11.77 -5.82 -23.21
CA MET A 251 10.50 -5.66 -22.49
C MET A 251 9.46 -6.76 -22.79
N ASN A 252 9.67 -7.55 -23.84
CA ASN A 252 8.81 -8.70 -24.16
C ASN A 252 9.06 -9.82 -23.14
N SER A 253 8.19 -9.84 -22.13
CA SER A 253 8.42 -10.49 -20.85
C SER A 253 8.35 -12.02 -20.94
N ASN A 254 9.46 -12.69 -20.61
CA ASN A 254 9.51 -14.11 -20.28
C ASN A 254 9.87 -14.25 -18.79
N ARG A 255 9.23 -15.18 -18.06
CA ARG A 255 9.47 -15.42 -16.62
C ARG A 255 10.95 -15.68 -16.30
N LEU A 256 11.72 -16.14 -17.28
CA LEU A 256 13.17 -16.33 -17.22
C LEU A 256 13.99 -15.05 -16.91
N PHE A 257 13.47 -13.87 -17.22
CA PHE A 257 14.16 -12.58 -17.05
C PHE A 257 13.53 -11.71 -15.96
N SER A 258 12.78 -12.29 -15.02
CA SER A 258 12.17 -11.55 -13.91
C SER A 258 13.20 -10.76 -13.09
N SER A 259 14.39 -11.32 -12.86
CA SER A 259 15.50 -10.65 -12.16
C SER A 259 16.08 -9.45 -12.93
N TYR A 260 15.93 -9.41 -14.26
CA TYR A 260 16.41 -8.32 -15.10
C TYR A 260 15.44 -7.14 -15.15
N LYS A 261 14.17 -7.36 -14.78
CA LYS A 261 13.09 -6.38 -15.01
C LYS A 261 13.43 -5.00 -14.42
N ASN A 262 13.86 -4.95 -13.17
CA ASN A 262 14.20 -3.70 -12.49
C ASN A 262 15.44 -3.05 -13.10
N LEU A 263 16.48 -3.83 -13.37
CA LEU A 263 17.71 -3.37 -14.01
C LEU A 263 17.46 -2.78 -15.40
N LEU A 264 16.60 -3.40 -16.21
CA LEU A 264 16.25 -2.91 -17.54
C LEU A 264 15.40 -1.64 -17.48
N GLN A 265 14.48 -1.55 -16.51
CA GLN A 265 13.75 -0.31 -16.27
C GLN A 265 14.71 0.84 -15.93
N TRP A 266 15.65 0.62 -15.02
CA TRP A 266 16.67 1.62 -14.68
C TRP A 266 17.57 1.96 -15.87
N SER A 267 18.01 0.94 -16.61
CA SER A 267 18.82 1.11 -17.82
C SER A 267 18.09 1.97 -18.85
N SER A 268 16.78 1.74 -19.05
CA SER A 268 15.96 2.56 -19.94
C SER A 268 15.89 4.02 -19.49
N GLN A 269 15.77 4.26 -18.18
CA GLN A 269 15.71 5.61 -17.63
C GLN A 269 17.03 6.35 -17.82
N PHE A 270 18.16 5.69 -17.53
CA PHE A 270 19.48 6.25 -17.74
C PHE A 270 19.80 6.45 -19.21
N LEU A 271 19.53 5.48 -20.09
CA LEU A 271 19.89 5.55 -21.51
C LEU A 271 19.03 6.56 -22.28
N LEU A 272 17.70 6.51 -22.08
CA LEU A 272 16.75 7.38 -22.78
C LEU A 272 16.56 8.74 -22.09
N ASN A 273 17.18 8.97 -20.94
CA ASN A 273 16.94 10.13 -20.08
C ASN A 273 15.45 10.27 -19.67
N LYS A 274 14.71 9.14 -19.55
CA LYS A 274 13.23 9.12 -19.40
C LYS A 274 12.69 8.96 -17.97
N GLY A 275 13.53 8.68 -16.97
CA GLY A 275 13.11 8.49 -15.55
C GLY A 275 13.46 9.63 -14.60
N PHE A 276 14.16 10.60 -15.16
CA PHE A 276 14.59 11.88 -14.62
C PHE A 276 13.57 12.83 -15.23
N THR A 277 12.61 13.40 -14.48
CA THR A 277 11.43 14.11 -15.04
C THR A 277 11.77 14.76 -16.38
N THR A 278 11.19 14.21 -17.44
CA THR A 278 11.54 14.46 -18.82
C THR A 278 11.24 15.90 -19.17
N PHE A 279 12.24 16.72 -19.02
CA PHE A 279 12.32 17.95 -19.76
C PHE A 279 13.41 17.76 -20.80
N SER A 280 12.98 17.65 -22.05
CA SER A 280 13.89 17.77 -23.19
C SER A 280 14.05 19.25 -23.50
N GLY A 281 15.28 19.74 -23.55
CA GLY A 281 15.57 21.14 -23.89
C GLY A 281 17.07 21.37 -24.04
N ASN A 282 17.44 22.40 -24.79
CA ASN A 282 18.86 22.74 -25.05
C ASN A 282 19.54 23.48 -23.89
N HIS A 283 18.81 23.72 -22.79
CA HIS A 283 19.17 24.66 -21.73
C HIS A 283 19.40 23.99 -20.35
N VAL A 284 19.10 22.70 -20.20
CA VAL A 284 19.37 21.91 -18.98
C VAL A 284 20.15 20.66 -19.35
N ASN A 285 21.22 20.39 -18.61
CA ASN A 285 22.08 19.24 -18.84
C ASN A 285 21.48 17.97 -18.23
N GLN A 286 21.04 18.05 -16.96
CA GLN A 286 20.55 16.90 -16.19
C GLN A 286 19.52 17.37 -15.16
N SER A 287 18.42 16.64 -14.96
CA SER A 287 17.43 16.95 -13.92
C SER A 287 16.87 15.69 -13.29
N LEU A 288 17.13 15.46 -12.00
CA LEU A 288 16.56 14.34 -11.26
C LEU A 288 15.56 14.87 -10.24
N LEU A 289 14.26 14.78 -10.57
CA LEU A 289 13.18 15.30 -9.72
C LEU A 289 12.15 14.24 -9.42
N PHE A 290 11.57 14.33 -8.23
CA PHE A 290 10.59 13.39 -7.70
C PHE A 290 9.44 14.16 -7.07
N SER A 291 8.21 13.66 -7.24
CA SER A 291 7.07 14.17 -6.49
C SER A 291 7.26 13.87 -5.01
N ALA A 292 7.34 14.91 -4.17
CA ALA A 292 7.53 14.76 -2.73
C ALA A 292 6.35 14.00 -2.08
N GLU A 293 5.13 14.24 -2.58
CA GLU A 293 3.91 13.51 -2.20
C GLU A 293 4.09 11.99 -2.37
N LYS A 294 4.51 11.54 -3.55
CA LYS A 294 4.70 10.10 -3.84
C LYS A 294 5.85 9.49 -3.05
N LEU A 295 6.92 10.25 -2.80
CA LEU A 295 8.04 9.80 -1.97
C LEU A 295 7.58 9.54 -0.54
N PHE A 296 6.81 10.46 0.03
CA PHE A 296 6.26 10.33 1.37
C PHE A 296 5.30 9.14 1.46
N GLU A 297 4.32 9.04 0.55
CA GLU A 297 3.38 7.93 0.46
C GLU A 297 4.09 6.57 0.44
N SER A 298 5.05 6.41 -0.47
CA SER A 298 5.78 5.15 -0.63
C SER A 298 6.66 4.85 0.59
N PHE A 299 7.30 5.87 1.18
CA PHE A 299 8.10 5.70 2.38
C PHE A 299 7.26 5.18 3.54
N ILE A 300 6.10 5.80 3.80
CA ILE A 300 5.18 5.37 4.86
C ILE A 300 4.66 3.95 4.58
N ALA A 301 4.29 3.62 3.34
CA ALA A 301 3.85 2.28 2.96
C ALA A 301 4.91 1.20 3.24
N VAL A 302 6.18 1.48 2.94
CA VAL A 302 7.30 0.59 3.24
C VAL A 302 7.45 0.37 4.74
N LEU A 303 7.31 1.42 5.55
CA LEU A 303 7.39 1.31 7.00
C LEU A 303 6.23 0.46 7.57
N PHE A 304 4.99 0.67 7.12
CA PHE A 304 3.87 -0.17 7.53
C PHE A 304 4.07 -1.62 7.14
N LYS A 305 4.48 -1.91 5.88
CA LYS A 305 4.79 -3.29 5.45
C LYS A 305 5.89 -3.94 6.30
N LYS A 306 6.86 -3.16 6.77
CA LYS A 306 7.99 -3.66 7.58
C LYS A 306 7.61 -3.91 9.05
N TYR A 307 6.82 -3.02 9.65
CA TYR A 307 6.60 -2.99 11.10
C TYR A 307 5.22 -3.48 11.55
N ALA A 308 4.19 -3.40 10.71
CA ALA A 308 2.85 -3.90 11.03
C ALA A 308 2.71 -5.39 10.67
N LYS A 309 3.46 -6.25 11.36
CA LYS A 309 3.57 -7.67 11.04
C LYS A 309 2.28 -8.47 11.23
N ASP A 310 1.34 -7.98 12.03
CA ASP A 310 0.07 -8.67 12.30
C ASP A 310 -0.98 -8.44 11.20
N TYR A 311 -0.67 -7.55 10.24
CA TYR A 311 -1.55 -7.17 9.15
C TYR A 311 -0.97 -7.58 7.79
N ILE A 312 -1.86 -7.79 6.82
CA ILE A 312 -1.56 -7.82 5.39
C ILE A 312 -1.64 -6.38 4.90
N VAL A 313 -0.51 -5.81 4.49
CA VAL A 313 -0.40 -4.40 4.07
C VAL A 313 -0.37 -4.30 2.55
N SER A 314 -1.30 -3.54 1.98
CA SER A 314 -1.48 -3.34 0.55
C SER A 314 -1.40 -1.85 0.17
N SER A 315 -0.46 -1.46 -0.68
CA SER A 315 -0.29 -0.06 -1.15
C SER A 315 -0.87 0.24 -2.54
N GLN A 316 -1.54 -0.73 -3.17
CA GLN A 316 -2.16 -0.61 -4.50
C GLN A 316 -3.60 -1.13 -4.51
N HIS A 317 -4.26 -1.08 -3.36
CA HIS A 317 -5.58 -1.66 -3.20
C HIS A 317 -6.62 -0.87 -4.02
N SER A 318 -7.24 -1.52 -5.00
CA SER A 318 -8.13 -0.84 -5.96
C SER A 318 -9.40 -1.64 -6.29
N LYS A 319 -9.89 -2.36 -5.28
CA LYS A 319 -11.07 -3.26 -5.36
C LYS A 319 -12.38 -2.51 -5.55
N TYR A 320 -12.56 -1.39 -4.82
CA TYR A 320 -13.84 -0.69 -4.74
C TYR A 320 -13.93 0.52 -5.66
N PHE A 321 -15.16 0.86 -6.04
CA PHE A 321 -15.51 2.04 -6.83
C PHE A 321 -16.43 2.94 -6.01
N LEU A 322 -16.37 4.25 -6.24
CA LEU A 322 -17.30 5.18 -5.60
C LEU A 322 -18.74 4.92 -6.08
N VAL A 323 -18.89 4.61 -7.37
CA VAL A 323 -20.18 4.32 -8.00
C VAL A 323 -20.16 2.88 -8.49
N ASP A 324 -21.02 2.03 -7.94
CA ASP A 324 -21.00 0.59 -8.25
C ASP A 324 -21.71 0.26 -9.58
N LYS A 325 -22.74 1.04 -9.94
CA LYS A 325 -23.55 0.84 -11.15
C LYS A 325 -23.85 2.17 -11.84
N TYR A 326 -23.82 2.18 -13.17
CA TYR A 326 -24.21 3.33 -13.99
C TYR A 326 -25.01 2.85 -15.20
N GLY A 327 -26.29 3.22 -15.26
CA GLY A 327 -27.23 2.66 -16.23
C GLY A 327 -27.32 1.13 -16.11
N ASP A 328 -27.42 0.44 -17.24
CA ASP A 328 -27.48 -1.03 -17.29
C ASP A 328 -26.11 -1.71 -17.24
N THR A 329 -25.02 -0.94 -17.10
CA THR A 329 -23.67 -1.51 -17.03
C THR A 329 -23.30 -1.88 -15.59
N SER A 330 -22.81 -3.11 -15.41
CA SER A 330 -22.26 -3.63 -14.15
C SER A 330 -20.83 -3.15 -13.88
N HIS A 331 -20.34 -2.16 -14.63
CA HIS A 331 -19.01 -1.60 -14.45
C HIS A 331 -19.03 -0.42 -13.50
N GLY A 332 -18.35 -0.57 -12.36
CA GLY A 332 -18.15 0.51 -11.42
C GLY A 332 -17.40 1.69 -12.05
N LYS A 333 -17.72 2.91 -11.59
CA LYS A 333 -17.09 4.17 -12.00
C LYS A 333 -16.38 4.83 -10.82
N PHE A 334 -15.33 5.59 -11.14
CA PHE A 334 -14.49 6.31 -10.17
C PHE A 334 -13.85 5.36 -9.15
N ARG A 335 -12.82 4.64 -9.59
CA ARG A 335 -12.12 3.64 -8.76
C ARG A 335 -11.48 4.30 -7.54
N LEU A 336 -11.72 3.75 -6.36
CA LEU A 336 -11.09 4.16 -5.11
C LEU A 336 -9.71 3.53 -4.98
N ARG A 337 -8.74 4.32 -4.53
CA ARG A 337 -7.34 3.92 -4.34
C ARG A 337 -6.79 4.56 -3.07
N PRO A 338 -7.04 3.98 -1.89
CA PRO A 338 -6.33 4.40 -0.68
C PRO A 338 -4.84 4.12 -0.82
N ASP A 339 -4.01 4.97 -0.22
CA ASP A 339 -2.55 4.81 -0.26
C ASP A 339 -2.10 3.51 0.40
N ILE A 340 -2.71 3.16 1.54
CA ILE A 340 -2.41 1.92 2.28
C ILE A 340 -3.71 1.34 2.85
N VAL A 341 -3.92 0.05 2.62
CA VAL A 341 -4.97 -0.75 3.26
C VAL A 341 -4.30 -1.86 4.07
N MET A 342 -4.70 -2.01 5.31
CA MET A 342 -4.20 -3.03 6.23
C MET A 342 -5.35 -3.88 6.71
N GLU A 343 -5.19 -5.19 6.60
CA GLU A 343 -6.19 -6.15 7.06
C GLU A 343 -5.55 -7.14 8.04
N SER A 344 -6.22 -7.45 9.14
CA SER A 344 -5.73 -8.47 10.08
C SER A 344 -5.43 -9.78 9.34
N LYS A 345 -4.30 -10.41 9.64
CA LYS A 345 -4.04 -11.78 9.17
C LYS A 345 -5.12 -12.72 9.71
N ALA A 346 -5.54 -13.70 8.91
CA ALA A 346 -6.56 -14.66 9.32
C ALA A 346 -6.17 -15.36 10.63
N THR A 347 -6.90 -15.10 11.70
CA THR A 347 -6.83 -15.84 12.95
C THR A 347 -7.92 -16.91 12.98
N GLU A 348 -7.76 -17.95 13.80
CA GLU A 348 -8.71 -19.06 13.94
C GLU A 348 -10.13 -18.59 14.41
N THR A 349 -10.28 -17.32 14.77
CA THR A 349 -11.53 -16.70 15.25
C THR A 349 -11.81 -15.38 14.50
N PHE A 350 -12.92 -15.33 13.74
CA PHE A 350 -13.36 -14.17 12.96
C PHE A 350 -13.70 -12.90 13.76
N SER A 351 -13.66 -12.94 15.11
CA SER A 351 -13.94 -11.79 15.99
C SER A 351 -12.85 -10.72 16.00
N ASP A 352 -11.66 -11.06 15.50
CA ASP A 352 -10.46 -10.23 15.61
C ASP A 352 -10.04 -9.61 14.25
N TYR A 353 -10.90 -9.74 13.24
CA TYR A 353 -10.67 -9.12 11.93
C TYR A 353 -10.85 -7.61 12.01
N ASP A 354 -9.85 -6.89 11.50
CA ASP A 354 -9.78 -5.44 11.54
C ASP A 354 -9.27 -4.90 10.21
N THR A 355 -9.82 -3.76 9.78
CA THR A 355 -9.43 -3.10 8.54
C THR A 355 -9.03 -1.67 8.87
N ILE A 356 -7.80 -1.30 8.53
CA ILE A 356 -7.28 0.05 8.70
C ILE A 356 -6.98 0.62 7.32
N ILE A 357 -7.55 1.79 7.03
CA ILE A 357 -7.32 2.54 5.81
C ILE A 357 -6.49 3.75 6.18
N ILE A 358 -5.31 3.85 5.57
CA ILE A 358 -4.36 4.92 5.81
C ILE A 358 -4.16 5.67 4.50
N ASP A 359 -4.31 6.99 4.58
CA ASP A 359 -4.04 7.91 3.49
C ASP A 359 -2.98 8.91 3.96
N THR A 360 -2.06 9.28 3.07
CA THR A 360 -0.93 10.13 3.37
C THR A 360 -1.05 11.45 2.63
N LYS A 361 -0.68 12.55 3.30
CA LYS A 361 -0.78 13.90 2.71
C LYS A 361 0.49 14.70 2.99
N TRP A 362 1.09 15.24 1.93
CA TRP A 362 2.28 16.10 2.02
C TRP A 362 1.90 17.58 2.19
N LYS A 363 1.25 17.93 3.30
CA LYS A 363 0.81 19.30 3.60
C LYS A 363 1.28 19.72 5.00
N ASN A 364 1.47 21.01 5.19
CA ASN A 364 1.81 21.57 6.49
C ASN A 364 0.51 21.94 7.21
N LEU A 365 0.14 21.15 8.22
CA LEU A 365 -0.98 21.48 9.09
C LEU A 365 -0.56 22.51 10.15
N ASP A 366 -1.55 23.18 10.74
CA ASP A 366 -1.34 24.12 11.83
C ASP A 366 -2.30 23.81 12.98
N SER A 367 -1.77 23.17 14.03
CA SER A 367 -2.54 22.76 15.21
C SER A 367 -3.10 23.96 16.00
N SER A 368 -2.57 25.16 15.78
CA SER A 368 -3.02 26.40 16.41
C SER A 368 -4.24 27.03 15.74
N MET A 369 -4.69 26.51 14.59
CA MET A 369 -5.80 27.07 13.80
C MET A 369 -7.03 26.14 13.72
N PRO A 370 -7.70 25.79 14.83
CA PRO A 370 -8.91 24.96 14.81
C PRO A 370 -10.04 25.57 13.99
N ASP A 371 -10.22 26.90 14.02
CA ASP A 371 -11.27 27.62 13.27
C ASP A 371 -11.10 27.54 11.74
N LYS A 372 -9.89 27.20 11.26
CA LYS A 372 -9.60 26.95 9.85
C LYS A 372 -9.45 25.46 9.56
N ASN A 373 -10.04 24.60 10.40
CA ASN A 373 -9.93 23.14 10.33
C ASN A 373 -8.48 22.66 10.30
N TYR A 374 -7.58 23.31 11.04
CA TYR A 374 -6.15 23.00 11.11
C TYR A 374 -5.42 23.04 9.75
N LEU A 375 -6.01 23.69 8.74
CA LEU A 375 -5.58 23.70 7.34
C LEU A 375 -5.72 22.35 6.61
N ILE A 376 -6.55 21.44 7.12
CA ILE A 376 -6.93 20.21 6.43
C ILE A 376 -7.84 20.57 5.25
N ASP A 377 -7.55 20.02 4.06
CA ASP A 377 -8.40 20.20 2.88
C ASP A 377 -9.67 19.34 3.02
N ILE A 378 -10.83 19.95 2.80
CA ILE A 378 -12.12 19.25 2.87
C ILE A 378 -12.21 18.08 1.89
N LYS A 379 -11.47 18.14 0.76
CA LYS A 379 -11.38 17.03 -0.19
C LYS A 379 -10.74 15.78 0.42
N ASP A 380 -9.75 15.97 1.30
CA ASP A 380 -9.10 14.86 2.01
C ASP A 380 -10.10 14.21 2.97
N MET A 381 -10.94 15.00 3.64
CA MET A 381 -12.01 14.48 4.50
C MET A 381 -13.04 13.67 3.70
N TYR A 382 -13.52 14.20 2.56
CA TYR A 382 -14.46 13.48 1.71
C TYR A 382 -13.87 12.19 1.10
N GLN A 383 -12.58 12.20 0.74
CA GLN A 383 -11.88 11.02 0.26
C GLN A 383 -11.89 9.90 1.30
N LEU A 384 -11.55 10.22 2.55
CA LEU A 384 -11.49 9.25 3.65
C LEU A 384 -12.89 8.78 4.05
N TYR A 385 -13.90 9.64 4.04
CA TYR A 385 -15.29 9.24 4.24
C TYR A 385 -15.74 8.23 3.17
N ALA A 386 -15.44 8.50 1.89
CA ALA A 386 -15.76 7.58 0.80
C ALA A 386 -15.05 6.22 0.94
N TYR A 387 -13.79 6.22 1.37
CA TYR A 387 -13.08 4.98 1.69
C TYR A 387 -13.74 4.24 2.83
N GLY A 388 -14.01 4.92 3.95
CA GLY A 388 -14.73 4.36 5.07
C GLY A 388 -16.03 3.69 4.63
N GLN A 389 -16.82 4.38 3.81
CA GLN A 389 -18.10 3.88 3.32
C GLN A 389 -17.99 2.65 2.42
N LYS A 390 -17.01 2.59 1.53
CA LYS A 390 -16.89 1.50 0.55
C LYS A 390 -16.11 0.29 1.05
N TYR A 391 -15.26 0.47 2.05
CA TYR A 391 -14.47 -0.59 2.64
C TYR A 391 -15.12 -1.19 3.89
N HIS A 392 -16.40 -0.91 4.14
CA HIS A 392 -17.19 -1.52 5.22
C HIS A 392 -17.26 -3.06 5.19
N LEU A 393 -16.87 -3.69 4.10
CA LEU A 393 -16.84 -5.16 3.99
C LEU A 393 -15.42 -5.73 4.11
N GLY A 394 -14.37 -4.91 4.14
CA GLY A 394 -12.98 -5.37 3.97
C GLY A 394 -12.83 -6.25 2.72
N ASP A 395 -12.07 -7.33 2.79
CA ASP A 395 -12.13 -8.44 1.82
C ASP A 395 -13.15 -9.55 2.18
N SER A 396 -13.92 -9.37 3.26
CA SER A 396 -14.91 -10.33 3.74
C SER A 396 -16.23 -10.25 2.94
N TYR A 397 -16.69 -11.38 2.42
CA TYR A 397 -18.00 -11.49 1.77
C TYR A 397 -19.18 -11.57 2.76
N PHE A 398 -18.91 -11.63 4.06
CA PHE A 398 -19.88 -12.09 5.06
C PHE A 398 -20.00 -11.19 6.31
N LEU A 399 -19.16 -10.17 6.48
CA LEU A 399 -19.13 -9.32 7.68
C LEU A 399 -19.03 -7.84 7.32
N ASP A 400 -19.95 -7.03 7.87
CA ASP A 400 -19.80 -5.57 7.92
C ASP A 400 -18.78 -5.23 9.03
N VAL A 401 -17.61 -4.74 8.62
CA VAL A 401 -16.51 -4.25 9.45
C VAL A 401 -16.44 -2.74 9.30
N ILE A 402 -16.49 -1.99 10.40
CA ILE A 402 -16.28 -0.54 10.34
C ILE A 402 -14.77 -0.30 10.21
N PRO A 403 -14.27 0.21 9.06
CA PRO A 403 -12.84 0.42 8.89
C PRO A 403 -12.37 1.57 9.78
N LYS A 404 -11.16 1.45 10.30
CA LYS A 404 -10.47 2.52 11.02
C LYS A 404 -9.76 3.41 10.02
N LEU A 405 -10.01 4.71 10.09
CA LEU A 405 -9.43 5.67 9.16
C LEU A 405 -8.26 6.41 9.82
N VAL A 406 -7.15 6.51 9.10
CA VAL A 406 -5.97 7.26 9.52
C VAL A 406 -5.52 8.19 8.40
N LEU A 407 -5.26 9.45 8.74
CA LEU A 407 -4.65 10.43 7.85
C LEU A 407 -3.29 10.83 8.40
N VAL A 408 -2.24 10.57 7.63
CA VAL A 408 -0.85 10.78 8.05
C VAL A 408 -0.27 11.99 7.33
N TYR A 409 0.26 12.94 8.09
CA TYR A 409 0.95 14.12 7.57
C TYR A 409 2.41 14.15 8.05
N PRO A 410 3.33 14.85 7.37
CA PRO A 410 4.66 15.06 7.92
C PRO A 410 4.60 15.88 9.22
N TYR A 411 5.41 15.49 10.19
CA TYR A 411 5.68 16.30 11.38
C TYR A 411 6.27 17.65 10.97
N THR A 412 5.76 18.72 11.58
CA THR A 412 6.30 20.08 11.43
C THR A 412 6.26 20.79 12.77
N GLU A 413 6.94 21.94 12.89
CA GLU A 413 6.88 22.74 14.11
C GLU A 413 5.45 23.14 14.52
N LYS A 414 4.56 23.28 13.53
CA LYS A 414 3.15 23.65 13.73
C LYS A 414 2.22 22.46 13.87
N PHE A 415 2.72 21.24 13.69
CA PHE A 415 1.93 20.01 13.81
C PHE A 415 2.80 18.91 14.44
N GLN A 416 2.83 18.90 15.77
CA GLN A 416 3.76 18.08 16.55
C GLN A 416 3.11 16.86 17.22
N SER A 417 1.80 16.93 17.46
CA SER A 417 1.01 15.87 18.11
C SER A 417 -0.25 15.56 17.30
N GLU A 418 -0.80 14.37 17.49
CA GLU A 418 -2.07 13.95 16.89
C GLU A 418 -3.21 14.91 17.24
N LEU A 419 -4.18 15.02 16.33
CA LEU A 419 -5.42 15.75 16.60
C LEU A 419 -6.42 14.84 17.31
N LYS A 420 -7.41 15.47 17.98
CA LYS A 420 -8.56 14.71 18.49
C LYS A 420 -9.26 13.99 17.32
N PRO A 421 -9.75 12.76 17.53
CA PRO A 421 -10.40 12.00 16.46
C PRO A 421 -11.60 12.75 15.87
N PHE A 422 -11.68 12.83 14.55
CA PHE A 422 -12.88 13.32 13.86
C PHE A 422 -13.87 12.17 13.75
N VAL A 423 -15.11 12.39 14.21
CA VAL A 423 -16.17 11.38 14.15
C VAL A 423 -17.07 11.72 12.96
N TYR A 424 -17.06 10.87 11.93
CA TYR A 424 -17.98 11.02 10.79
C TYR A 424 -19.39 10.59 11.17
N GLU A 425 -19.50 9.43 11.83
CA GLU A 425 -20.77 8.83 12.22
C GLU A 425 -20.65 8.23 13.62
N GLU A 426 -21.65 8.45 14.47
CA GLU A 426 -21.71 7.93 15.83
C GLU A 426 -22.90 6.96 15.97
N VAL A 427 -22.60 5.69 16.24
CA VAL A 427 -23.56 4.62 16.44
C VAL A 427 -23.43 4.11 17.89
N LYS A 428 -24.47 4.36 18.70
CA LYS A 428 -24.55 3.95 20.13
C LYS A 428 -23.36 4.40 21.00
N ALA A 429 -22.93 5.65 20.87
CA ALA A 429 -21.91 6.33 21.71
C ALA A 429 -20.50 5.69 21.77
N LYS A 430 -20.27 4.53 21.14
CA LYS A 430 -18.99 3.80 21.16
C LYS A 430 -18.52 3.28 19.80
N TYR A 431 -19.42 3.14 18.83
CA TYR A 431 -19.13 2.54 17.52
C TYR A 431 -19.38 3.57 16.42
N GLY A 432 -18.62 3.54 15.33
CA GLY A 432 -18.82 4.50 14.23
C GLY A 432 -17.54 4.83 13.47
N LEU A 433 -17.70 5.46 12.31
CA LEU A 433 -16.59 5.78 11.43
C LEU A 433 -15.82 6.98 12.00
N LYS A 434 -14.61 6.71 12.50
CA LYS A 434 -13.72 7.71 13.12
C LYS A 434 -12.44 7.85 12.31
N LEU A 435 -11.91 9.08 12.25
CA LEU A 435 -10.67 9.44 11.59
C LEU A 435 -9.64 9.94 12.60
N VAL A 436 -8.48 9.29 12.62
CA VAL A 436 -7.30 9.73 13.37
C VAL A 436 -6.40 10.53 12.44
N VAL A 437 -5.91 11.70 12.88
CA VAL A 437 -4.96 12.52 12.13
C VAL A 437 -3.64 12.57 12.90
N TYR A 438 -2.55 12.07 12.30
CA TYR A 438 -1.28 11.83 12.98
C TYR A 438 -0.08 12.49 12.27
N PRO A 439 0.81 13.22 12.99
CA PRO A 439 2.07 13.74 12.46
C PRO A 439 3.18 12.68 12.49
N PHE A 440 3.65 12.25 11.33
CA PHE A 440 4.76 11.31 11.22
C PHE A 440 6.11 12.03 11.18
N ASN A 441 6.97 11.77 12.16
CA ASN A 441 8.31 12.32 12.24
C ASN A 441 9.32 11.46 11.46
N LEU A 442 9.65 11.92 10.25
CA LEU A 442 10.64 11.31 9.36
C LEU A 442 12.10 11.40 9.89
N ALA A 443 12.41 12.33 10.79
CA ALA A 443 13.73 12.48 11.38
C ALA A 443 13.98 11.48 12.53
N ASP A 444 12.91 11.00 13.17
CA ASP A 444 12.97 10.07 14.30
C ASP A 444 13.12 8.61 13.84
N GLU A 445 14.28 8.30 13.26
CA GLU A 445 14.65 6.91 12.97
C GLU A 445 14.93 6.13 14.27
N GLY A 446 15.63 6.74 15.24
CA GLY A 446 16.15 6.06 16.42
C GLY A 446 17.26 5.06 16.09
N LYS A 447 17.87 4.42 17.11
CA LYS A 447 18.83 3.32 16.87
C LYS A 447 18.09 2.16 16.19
N HIS A 448 18.70 1.58 15.16
CA HIS A 448 18.13 0.44 14.41
C HIS A 448 16.66 0.64 13.94
N SER A 449 16.25 1.88 13.67
CA SER A 449 14.88 2.22 13.22
C SER A 449 13.77 2.01 14.28
N GLU A 450 14.11 2.03 15.58
CA GLU A 450 13.14 1.90 16.67
C GLU A 450 12.11 3.04 16.73
N GLY A 451 12.50 4.26 16.35
CA GLY A 451 11.60 5.43 16.35
C GLY A 451 10.44 5.26 15.38
N TYR A 452 10.72 4.78 14.18
CA TYR A 452 9.67 4.44 13.21
C TYR A 452 8.76 3.32 13.69
N ARG A 453 9.33 2.26 14.27
CA ARG A 453 8.54 1.14 14.81
C ARG A 453 7.58 1.62 15.90
N ARG A 454 8.03 2.52 16.78
CA ARG A 454 7.21 3.14 17.82
C ARG A 454 6.05 3.93 17.21
N GLN A 455 6.33 4.85 16.28
CA GLN A 455 5.29 5.67 15.64
C GLN A 455 4.23 4.82 14.93
N ILE A 456 4.63 3.75 14.22
CA ILE A 456 3.69 2.81 13.59
C ILE A 456 2.81 2.12 14.65
N GLY A 457 3.39 1.69 15.77
CA GLY A 457 2.65 1.11 16.89
C GLY A 457 1.65 2.09 17.52
N GLU A 458 2.04 3.36 17.69
CA GLU A 458 1.16 4.43 18.19
C GLU A 458 -0.02 4.67 17.26
N ILE A 459 0.22 4.77 15.95
CA ILE A 459 -0.85 4.93 14.95
C ILE A 459 -1.85 3.77 15.03
N MET A 460 -1.36 2.53 15.11
CA MET A 460 -2.24 1.34 15.21
C MET A 460 -3.03 1.30 16.53
N ALA A 461 -2.41 1.72 17.63
CA ALA A 461 -3.06 1.80 18.93
C ALA A 461 -4.16 2.88 18.94
N LEU A 462 -3.87 4.05 18.37
CA LEU A 462 -4.83 5.16 18.24
C LEU A 462 -6.01 4.79 17.35
N ALA A 463 -5.76 4.12 16.21
CA ALA A 463 -6.80 3.61 15.34
C ALA A 463 -7.72 2.62 16.08
N SER A 464 -7.16 1.81 16.99
CA SER A 464 -7.90 0.78 17.74
C SER A 464 -8.64 1.29 18.98
N ASN A 465 -8.11 2.32 19.65
CA ASN A 465 -8.74 2.94 20.82
C ASN A 465 -8.55 4.47 20.80
N PRO A 466 -9.36 5.20 20.02
CA PRO A 466 -9.18 6.64 19.84
C PRO A 466 -9.42 7.48 21.11
N GLU A 467 -10.07 6.92 22.13
CA GLU A 467 -10.47 7.63 23.36
C GLU A 467 -9.39 7.63 24.46
N LYS A 468 -8.28 6.91 24.28
CA LYS A 468 -7.17 6.86 25.26
C LYS A 468 -6.17 8.01 25.15
N SER A 469 -6.28 8.92 24.17
CA SER A 469 -5.25 9.95 23.90
C SER A 469 -5.47 11.29 24.61
N ALA A 470 -6.52 11.47 25.41
CA ALA A 470 -6.66 12.65 26.26
C ALA A 470 -6.19 12.36 27.69
N GLY A 471 -4.86 12.24 27.85
CA GLY A 471 -4.20 12.30 29.16
C GLY A 471 -3.61 10.99 29.66
N SER A 472 -2.32 10.78 29.41
CA SER A 472 -1.32 10.39 30.42
C SER A 472 -0.01 10.01 29.73
N ALA A 473 1.00 10.86 29.93
CA ALA A 473 2.39 10.43 29.87
C ALA A 473 2.63 9.45 31.04
N GLN A 474 2.33 8.16 30.85
CA GLN A 474 2.84 7.11 31.72
C GLN A 474 3.32 5.94 30.86
N LYS A 475 4.66 5.82 30.80
CA LYS A 475 5.39 4.63 30.39
C LYS A 475 4.71 3.40 31.01
N LYS A 476 4.19 2.51 30.17
CA LYS A 476 3.92 1.12 30.56
C LYS A 476 4.86 0.22 29.76
N GLU A 477 5.87 -0.29 30.45
CA GLU A 477 6.76 -1.34 29.95
C GLU A 477 5.91 -2.57 29.55
N MET A 478 5.94 -2.93 28.27
CA MET A 478 5.49 -4.25 27.83
C MET A 478 6.60 -5.25 28.17
N LYS A 479 6.31 -6.20 29.05
CA LYS A 479 7.15 -7.38 29.26
C LYS A 479 7.03 -8.30 28.05
N PHE A 480 8.17 -8.55 27.41
CA PHE A 480 8.32 -9.49 26.30
C PHE A 480 8.45 -10.92 26.85
N PHE A 481 7.80 -11.88 26.19
CA PHE A 481 8.15 -13.29 26.29
C PHE A 481 8.92 -13.68 25.02
N GLU A 482 10.04 -14.38 25.19
CA GLU A 482 10.90 -14.91 24.13
C GLU A 482 10.56 -16.36 23.75
N GLU A 483 10.68 -16.61 22.43
CA GLU A 483 11.07 -17.86 21.72
C GLU A 483 10.14 -19.09 21.63
N PRO A 484 10.35 -20.06 20.69
CA PRO A 484 11.32 -20.15 19.56
C PRO A 484 10.73 -20.60 18.18
N ASP A 485 11.62 -20.68 17.17
CA ASP A 485 11.47 -21.27 15.82
C ASP A 485 10.88 -22.70 15.77
N GLU A 486 10.06 -23.01 14.75
CA GLU A 486 10.17 -24.24 13.92
C GLU A 486 9.19 -24.28 12.72
N LEU A 487 9.61 -25.02 11.68
CA LEU A 487 9.01 -25.20 10.34
C LEU A 487 7.63 -25.91 10.30
N LEU A 488 6.90 -25.74 9.17
CA LEU A 488 6.13 -26.72 8.36
C LEU A 488 4.93 -26.01 7.65
N SER A 489 4.96 -25.79 6.33
CA SER A 489 4.48 -26.64 5.21
C SER A 489 2.97 -26.53 4.86
N ASP A 490 2.72 -26.11 3.62
CA ASP A 490 1.63 -26.43 2.66
C ASP A 490 0.12 -26.32 2.99
N GLU A 491 -0.56 -25.62 2.07
CA GLU A 491 -1.94 -25.74 1.55
C GLU A 491 -3.12 -26.02 2.50
N TYR A 492 -4.03 -25.04 2.64
CA TYR A 492 -5.46 -25.35 2.85
C TYR A 492 -6.39 -24.39 2.08
N ARG A 493 -7.15 -24.98 1.16
CA ARG A 493 -8.33 -24.43 0.48
C ARG A 493 -9.46 -24.20 1.50
N THR A 494 -10.20 -23.11 1.32
CA THR A 494 -11.45 -22.84 2.06
C THR A 494 -12.61 -23.65 1.48
N ASP A 495 -13.28 -24.47 2.31
CA ASP A 495 -14.50 -25.21 1.96
C ASP A 495 -15.78 -24.58 2.57
N GLU A 496 -16.92 -24.80 1.90
CA GLU A 496 -18.26 -24.19 2.03
C GLU A 496 -19.09 -24.46 3.32
N ASN A 497 -18.50 -24.83 4.47
CA ASN A 497 -19.24 -25.63 5.48
C ASN A 497 -19.67 -24.99 6.82
N ASP A 498 -19.69 -23.67 7.00
CA ASP A 498 -20.08 -23.10 8.32
C ASP A 498 -21.57 -22.83 8.48
N ARG A 499 -22.34 -23.89 8.78
CA ARG A 499 -23.80 -23.83 9.05
C ARG A 499 -24.10 -23.91 10.55
N TYR A 500 -25.00 -23.05 11.04
CA TYR A 500 -25.43 -23.00 12.45
C TYR A 500 -26.88 -23.45 12.63
N MET A 501 -27.14 -24.26 13.66
CA MET A 501 -28.46 -24.74 14.06
C MET A 501 -28.84 -24.18 15.42
N LEU A 502 -30.05 -23.65 15.53
CA LEU A 502 -30.61 -23.19 16.80
C LEU A 502 -31.39 -24.32 17.48
N ILE A 503 -31.06 -24.63 18.72
CA ILE A 503 -31.88 -25.51 19.56
C ILE A 503 -32.86 -24.63 20.34
N GLY A 504 -34.11 -24.64 19.89
CA GLY A 504 -35.24 -23.92 20.46
C GLY A 504 -36.04 -24.79 21.44
N TYR A 505 -36.37 -24.22 22.59
CA TYR A 505 -37.22 -24.84 23.60
C TYR A 505 -38.68 -24.40 23.48
N CYS A 506 -39.59 -25.37 23.52
CA CYS A 506 -41.04 -25.17 23.60
C CYS A 506 -41.53 -25.55 25.01
N ARG A 507 -42.28 -24.64 25.63
CA ARG A 507 -42.70 -24.76 27.03
C ARG A 507 -43.65 -25.95 27.26
N ASP A 508 -44.63 -26.09 26.39
CA ASP A 508 -45.73 -27.07 26.46
C ASP A 508 -46.20 -27.39 25.03
N GLU A 509 -47.07 -28.39 24.88
CA GLU A 509 -47.62 -28.78 23.56
C GLU A 509 -48.41 -27.65 22.90
N LYS A 510 -49.07 -26.78 23.67
CA LYS A 510 -49.82 -25.63 23.12
C LYS A 510 -48.88 -24.62 22.46
N HIS A 511 -47.75 -24.33 23.09
CA HIS A 511 -46.72 -23.45 22.56
C HIS A 511 -46.11 -24.05 21.28
N LEU A 512 -45.82 -25.36 21.28
CA LEU A 512 -45.34 -26.03 20.08
C LEU A 512 -46.36 -25.94 18.94
N ASN A 513 -47.63 -26.31 19.18
CA ASN A 513 -48.66 -26.29 18.14
C ASN A 513 -48.83 -24.89 17.53
N TRP A 514 -48.84 -23.85 18.36
CA TRP A 514 -48.90 -22.47 17.86
C TRP A 514 -47.71 -22.11 16.95
N ILE A 515 -46.48 -22.51 17.32
CA ILE A 515 -45.28 -22.28 16.50
C ILE A 515 -45.40 -23.02 15.16
N LEU A 516 -45.93 -24.25 15.19
CA LEU A 516 -46.08 -25.07 14.00
C LEU A 516 -47.16 -24.53 13.06
N GLU A 517 -48.24 -23.94 13.59
CA GLU A 517 -49.32 -23.30 12.84
C GLU A 517 -48.88 -21.95 12.25
N ASN A 518 -48.22 -21.11 13.04
CA ASN A 518 -47.85 -19.74 12.64
C ASN A 518 -46.46 -19.65 12.01
N LYS A 519 -45.73 -20.77 11.95
CA LYS A 519 -44.36 -20.88 11.40
C LYS A 519 -43.39 -19.83 11.94
N LEU A 520 -43.49 -19.52 13.23
CA LEU A 520 -42.71 -18.45 13.85
C LEU A 520 -42.19 -18.87 15.22
N TYR A 521 -40.88 -18.72 15.45
CA TYR A 521 -40.24 -19.00 16.73
C TYR A 521 -39.57 -17.76 17.31
N ASN A 522 -39.80 -17.44 18.59
CA ASN A 522 -39.21 -16.28 19.24
C ASN A 522 -38.07 -16.64 20.20
N VAL A 523 -37.10 -15.74 20.30
CA VAL A 523 -36.06 -15.80 21.34
C VAL A 523 -35.88 -14.43 21.96
N ARG A 524 -35.90 -14.37 23.30
CA ARG A 524 -35.66 -13.12 24.03
C ARG A 524 -34.23 -12.63 23.86
N MET A 525 -34.05 -11.33 23.69
CA MET A 525 -32.76 -10.64 23.63
C MET A 525 -32.52 -9.81 24.91
N GLY A 526 -31.26 -9.65 25.29
CA GLY A 526 -30.85 -8.75 26.38
C GLY A 526 -30.25 -9.47 27.60
N GLU A 527 -30.16 -8.74 28.72
CA GLU A 527 -29.35 -9.18 29.86
C GLU A 527 -30.02 -10.20 30.80
N SER A 528 -31.28 -10.54 30.57
CA SER A 528 -32.05 -11.44 31.43
C SER A 528 -31.64 -12.92 31.28
N ARG A 529 -31.83 -13.70 32.36
CA ARG A 529 -31.47 -15.13 32.38
C ARG A 529 -32.25 -15.88 31.28
N GLY A 530 -31.54 -16.50 30.34
CA GLY A 530 -32.14 -17.23 29.22
C GLY A 530 -32.31 -16.44 27.92
N ALA A 531 -31.91 -15.16 27.87
CA ALA A 531 -31.89 -14.36 26.64
C ALA A 531 -30.58 -14.51 25.85
N LEU A 532 -30.62 -14.22 24.54
CA LEU A 532 -29.42 -14.13 23.69
C LEU A 532 -28.61 -12.89 24.04
N LYS A 533 -27.28 -13.03 24.06
CA LYS A 533 -26.33 -11.96 24.37
C LYS A 533 -25.10 -12.03 23.45
N GLY A 534 -24.44 -10.89 23.27
CA GLY A 534 -23.18 -10.80 22.53
C GLY A 534 -23.29 -11.37 21.11
N PHE A 535 -22.35 -12.23 20.71
CA PHE A 535 -22.28 -12.83 19.38
C PHE A 535 -23.53 -13.66 19.01
N GLU A 536 -24.25 -14.22 19.98
CA GLU A 536 -25.47 -15.00 19.73
C GLU A 536 -26.58 -14.17 19.07
N LEU A 537 -26.54 -12.84 19.20
CA LEU A 537 -27.48 -11.91 18.57
C LEU A 537 -27.24 -11.80 17.05
N GLN A 538 -26.01 -12.03 16.59
CA GLN A 538 -25.61 -11.89 15.19
C GLN A 538 -25.78 -13.20 14.39
N ILE A 539 -25.90 -14.34 15.07
CA ILE A 539 -26.11 -15.64 14.41
C ILE A 539 -27.50 -15.70 13.77
N ILE A 540 -27.54 -16.03 12.48
CA ILE A 540 -28.74 -16.43 11.76
C ILE A 540 -28.64 -17.93 11.46
N PRO A 541 -29.36 -18.79 12.19
CA PRO A 541 -29.25 -20.23 12.00
C PRO A 541 -29.86 -20.62 10.65
N SER A 542 -29.31 -21.63 9.99
CA SER A 542 -29.89 -22.24 8.79
C SER A 542 -31.01 -23.24 9.14
N ARG A 543 -30.99 -23.76 10.39
CA ARG A 543 -31.98 -24.72 10.90
C ARG A 543 -32.35 -24.44 12.35
N ILE A 544 -33.54 -24.86 12.73
CA ILE A 544 -33.98 -24.84 14.12
C ILE A 544 -34.54 -26.20 14.53
N VAL A 545 -34.17 -26.64 15.73
CA VAL A 545 -34.66 -27.85 16.39
C VAL A 545 -35.56 -27.43 17.53
N LEU A 546 -36.82 -27.84 17.49
CA LEU A 546 -37.81 -27.57 18.52
C LEU A 546 -38.06 -28.82 19.35
N TYR A 547 -38.09 -28.67 20.67
CA TYR A 547 -38.36 -29.76 21.62
C TYR A 547 -39.21 -29.29 22.81
N THR A 548 -40.02 -30.19 23.38
CA THR A 548 -40.83 -29.93 24.58
C THR A 548 -40.24 -30.57 25.83
N GLY A 549 -40.46 -29.94 26.99
CA GLY A 549 -39.87 -30.38 28.27
C GLY A 549 -40.51 -31.62 28.93
N GLU A 550 -41.68 -32.08 28.48
CA GLU A 550 -42.47 -33.12 29.17
C GLU A 550 -42.10 -34.57 28.80
N SER A 551 -41.15 -34.80 27.89
CA SER A 551 -40.84 -36.15 27.39
C SER A 551 -39.58 -36.74 28.02
N ASN A 552 -39.68 -37.20 29.27
CA ASN A 552 -38.53 -37.63 30.07
C ASN A 552 -37.90 -39.00 29.67
N ARG A 553 -37.96 -39.42 28.39
CA ARG A 553 -37.22 -40.60 27.86
C ARG A 553 -37.27 -40.81 26.33
N ASN A 554 -38.04 -40.02 25.57
CA ASN A 554 -38.05 -40.02 24.10
C ASN A 554 -38.40 -38.60 23.61
N GLU A 555 -37.40 -37.73 23.48
CA GLU A 555 -37.58 -36.36 22.97
C GLU A 555 -38.07 -36.42 21.51
N LYS A 556 -39.37 -36.17 21.28
CA LYS A 556 -39.85 -35.84 19.94
C LYS A 556 -39.30 -34.47 19.60
N VAL A 557 -38.37 -34.42 18.65
CA VAL A 557 -37.79 -33.18 18.13
C VAL A 557 -38.35 -32.91 16.75
N TYR A 558 -38.56 -31.63 16.46
CA TYR A 558 -38.99 -31.18 15.14
C TYR A 558 -37.91 -30.28 14.56
N VAL A 559 -37.48 -30.55 13.33
CA VAL A 559 -36.39 -29.82 12.69
C VAL A 559 -36.94 -29.07 11.49
N TYR A 560 -36.70 -27.76 11.44
CA TYR A 560 -37.15 -26.87 10.36
C TYR A 560 -35.97 -26.12 9.76
N THR A 561 -36.05 -25.79 8.47
CA THR A 561 -35.19 -24.75 7.88
C THR A 561 -35.64 -23.38 8.37
N VAL A 562 -34.73 -22.42 8.43
CA VAL A 562 -35.05 -21.03 8.78
C VAL A 562 -34.94 -20.17 7.53
N ASN A 563 -35.96 -19.34 7.29
CA ASN A 563 -35.90 -18.36 6.21
C ASN A 563 -35.00 -17.20 6.65
N GLN A 564 -33.74 -17.24 6.26
CA GLN A 564 -32.70 -16.33 6.77
C GLN A 564 -32.95 -14.85 6.40
N SER A 565 -33.72 -14.60 5.33
CA SER A 565 -34.17 -13.27 4.90
C SER A 565 -35.38 -12.72 5.66
N GLU A 566 -36.03 -13.51 6.52
CA GLU A 566 -37.26 -13.16 7.24
C GLU A 566 -37.07 -13.15 8.77
N VAL A 567 -35.85 -12.89 9.23
CA VAL A 567 -35.55 -12.76 10.66
C VAL A 567 -35.82 -11.32 11.09
N LEU A 568 -36.70 -11.16 12.08
CA LEU A 568 -37.17 -9.85 12.53
C LEU A 568 -36.85 -9.62 14.00
N ILE A 569 -36.67 -8.34 14.36
CA ILE A 569 -36.63 -7.91 15.76
C ILE A 569 -37.99 -7.33 16.11
N ALA A 570 -38.63 -7.88 17.13
CA ALA A 570 -39.92 -7.45 17.64
C ALA A 570 -39.82 -6.95 19.06
N ASP A 571 -40.57 -5.90 19.39
CA ASP A 571 -40.78 -5.48 20.77
C ASP A 571 -41.94 -6.27 21.41
N LYS A 572 -42.16 -6.04 22.70
CA LYS A 572 -43.24 -6.67 23.46
C LYS A 572 -44.63 -6.40 22.88
N GLN A 573 -44.91 -5.19 22.42
CA GLN A 573 -46.21 -4.84 21.84
C GLN A 573 -46.49 -5.67 20.59
N LYS A 574 -45.46 -5.89 19.76
CA LYS A 574 -45.57 -6.72 18.56
C LYS A 574 -45.77 -8.21 18.89
N ILE A 575 -45.14 -8.73 19.94
CA ILE A 575 -45.37 -10.11 20.41
C ILE A 575 -46.81 -10.31 20.92
N GLU A 576 -47.35 -9.32 21.63
CA GLU A 576 -48.74 -9.34 22.12
C GLU A 576 -49.74 -9.27 20.95
N GLN A 577 -49.49 -8.43 19.94
CA GLN A 577 -50.31 -8.40 18.71
C GLN A 577 -50.31 -9.72 17.94
N LEU A 578 -49.19 -10.46 17.98
CA LEU A 578 -49.09 -11.78 17.35
C LEU A 578 -49.82 -12.87 18.16
N ASN A 579 -50.33 -12.58 19.37
CA ASN A 579 -50.91 -13.57 20.28
C ASN A 579 -49.96 -14.75 20.57
N TYR A 580 -48.65 -14.48 20.69
CA TYR A 580 -47.65 -15.53 20.91
C TYR A 580 -47.80 -16.18 22.31
N PRO A 581 -47.77 -17.53 22.47
CA PRO A 581 -48.14 -18.26 23.71
C PRO A 581 -47.27 -18.08 24.97
N ALA A 582 -46.35 -17.13 25.01
CA ALA A 582 -45.39 -16.95 26.11
C ALA A 582 -45.65 -15.63 26.85
N GLY A 583 -45.97 -15.72 28.15
CA GLY A 583 -46.26 -14.56 28.99
C GLY A 583 -45.12 -13.54 28.99
N SER A 584 -45.43 -12.32 28.54
CA SER A 584 -44.53 -11.17 28.41
C SER A 584 -44.15 -10.59 29.79
N ARG A 585 -43.35 -11.33 30.56
CA ARG A 585 -42.85 -10.87 31.87
C ARG A 585 -41.65 -9.93 31.70
N GLY A 586 -41.94 -8.64 31.53
CA GLY A 586 -40.96 -7.56 31.57
C GLY A 586 -41.42 -6.32 30.78
N ILE A 587 -41.03 -5.13 31.21
CA ILE A 587 -41.15 -3.89 30.43
C ILE A 587 -39.81 -3.71 29.70
N GLY A 588 -39.82 -3.47 28.38
CA GLY A 588 -38.61 -3.22 27.59
C GLY A 588 -37.89 -4.44 26.99
N GLU A 589 -38.51 -5.63 26.95
CA GLU A 589 -37.90 -6.80 26.30
C GLU A 589 -38.03 -6.75 24.76
N GLN A 590 -36.91 -7.00 24.06
CA GLN A 590 -36.88 -7.24 22.61
C GLN A 590 -36.74 -8.73 22.31
N TYR A 591 -37.32 -9.19 21.20
CA TYR A 591 -37.34 -10.58 20.77
C TYR A 591 -36.82 -10.70 19.34
N LYS A 592 -35.99 -11.71 19.08
CA LYS A 592 -35.60 -12.14 17.74
C LYS A 592 -36.59 -13.20 17.27
N LEU A 593 -37.24 -12.97 16.14
CA LEU A 593 -38.23 -13.84 15.52
C LEU A 593 -37.61 -14.55 14.33
N PHE A 594 -37.78 -15.88 14.28
CA PHE A 594 -37.31 -16.74 13.19
C PHE A 594 -38.52 -17.32 12.46
N SER A 595 -38.61 -17.05 11.16
CA SER A 595 -39.59 -17.64 10.26
C SER A 595 -39.18 -19.08 9.89
N LEU A 596 -40.08 -20.04 10.11
CA LEU A 596 -39.87 -21.46 9.85
C LEU A 596 -40.24 -21.80 8.41
N GLY A 597 -39.28 -22.38 7.68
CA GLY A 597 -39.49 -22.91 6.34
C GLY A 597 -39.99 -24.36 6.36
N THR A 598 -39.33 -25.23 5.59
CA THR A 598 -39.74 -26.63 5.42
C THR A 598 -39.35 -27.50 6.61
N GLU A 599 -40.26 -28.43 6.99
CA GLU A 599 -39.99 -29.47 7.98
C GLU A 599 -39.07 -30.56 7.42
N ILE A 600 -38.05 -30.95 8.18
CA ILE A 600 -37.09 -32.00 7.83
C ILE A 600 -37.50 -33.30 8.57
N LYS A 601 -38.26 -34.15 7.88
CA LYS A 601 -38.85 -35.38 8.46
C LYS A 601 -37.84 -36.52 8.71
N ASN A 602 -36.81 -36.66 7.87
CA ASN A 602 -35.81 -37.74 7.97
C ASN A 602 -34.49 -37.25 8.61
N HIS A 603 -34.57 -36.73 9.84
CA HIS A 603 -33.38 -36.33 10.60
C HIS A 603 -32.85 -37.49 11.45
N LYS A 604 -31.52 -37.59 11.60
CA LYS A 604 -30.90 -38.52 12.58
C LYS A 604 -31.41 -38.17 13.97
N LYS A 605 -31.58 -39.17 14.85
CA LYS A 605 -32.02 -38.94 16.24
C LYS A 605 -31.08 -37.92 16.91
N ILE A 606 -31.60 -36.74 17.23
CA ILE A 606 -30.83 -35.65 17.85
C ILE A 606 -30.91 -35.83 19.37
N ASP A 607 -29.76 -36.02 20.01
CA ASP A 607 -29.65 -36.07 21.48
C ASP A 607 -29.36 -34.67 22.02
N ILE A 608 -30.40 -33.99 22.52
CA ILE A 608 -30.28 -32.61 22.99
C ILE A 608 -29.42 -32.53 24.26
N LYS A 609 -29.45 -33.56 25.11
CA LYS A 609 -28.65 -33.59 26.34
C LYS A 609 -27.17 -33.65 26.00
N LYS A 610 -26.78 -34.47 25.02
CA LYS A 610 -25.40 -34.52 24.52
C LYS A 610 -24.96 -33.16 23.96
N LEU A 611 -25.76 -32.53 23.10
CA LEU A 611 -25.44 -31.21 22.53
C LEU A 611 -25.29 -30.11 23.59
N LYS A 612 -26.06 -30.17 24.68
CA LYS A 612 -25.90 -29.24 25.81
C LYS A 612 -24.60 -29.48 26.59
N ARG A 613 -24.23 -30.75 26.84
CA ARG A 613 -22.96 -31.08 27.50
C ARG A 613 -21.76 -30.62 26.68
N ASP A 614 -21.75 -30.92 25.38
CA ASP A 614 -20.65 -30.60 24.47
C ASP A 614 -20.46 -29.07 24.31
N SER A 615 -21.51 -28.29 24.52
CA SER A 615 -21.47 -26.81 24.54
C SER A 615 -21.19 -26.20 25.93
N GLY A 616 -20.83 -27.03 26.93
CA GLY A 616 -20.54 -26.58 28.29
C GLY A 616 -21.77 -26.09 29.08
N ARG A 617 -23.00 -26.43 28.65
CA ARG A 617 -24.25 -26.03 29.31
C ARG A 617 -24.81 -27.13 30.21
N SER A 618 -25.44 -26.71 31.31
CA SER A 618 -26.22 -27.61 32.18
C SER A 618 -27.38 -28.27 31.40
N GLU A 619 -27.61 -29.57 31.60
CA GLU A 619 -28.71 -30.32 30.96
C GLU A 619 -30.08 -29.67 31.21
N ASN A 620 -30.24 -29.08 32.39
CA ASN A 620 -31.48 -28.42 32.83
C ASN A 620 -31.60 -26.97 32.34
N SER A 621 -30.68 -26.49 31.49
CA SER A 621 -30.76 -25.14 30.92
C SER A 621 -31.81 -25.07 29.81
N TYR A 622 -32.75 -24.14 29.94
CA TYR A 622 -33.77 -23.82 28.92
C TYR A 622 -33.32 -22.68 28.00
N LYS A 623 -32.05 -22.27 28.05
CA LYS A 623 -31.50 -21.21 27.19
C LYS A 623 -31.32 -21.74 25.76
N PRO A 624 -31.81 -21.03 24.72
CA PRO A 624 -31.56 -21.39 23.32
C PRO A 624 -30.06 -21.48 23.02
N LEU A 625 -29.66 -22.52 22.29
CA LEU A 625 -28.26 -22.85 22.01
C LEU A 625 -28.01 -22.88 20.50
N PHE A 626 -26.95 -22.22 20.04
CA PHE A 626 -26.48 -22.34 18.66
C PHE A 626 -25.38 -23.40 18.58
N VAL A 627 -25.52 -24.32 17.63
CA VAL A 627 -24.58 -25.42 17.39
C VAL A 627 -24.13 -25.39 15.94
N ARG A 628 -22.82 -25.42 15.69
CA ARG A 628 -22.25 -25.60 14.34
C ARG A 628 -22.34 -27.09 13.96
N TYR A 629 -22.81 -27.42 12.76
CA TYR A 629 -23.15 -28.81 12.38
C TYR A 629 -22.83 -29.15 10.94
#